data_AF-A0AA34TSG1-F1
#
_entry.id   AF-A0AA34TSG1-F1
#
_cell.length_a   1.000
_cell.length_b   1.000
_cell.length_c   1.000
_cell.angle_alpha   90.00
_cell.angle_beta   90.00
_cell.angle_gamma   90.00
#
_symmetry.space_group_name_H-M   'P 1'
#
loop_
_entity.id
_entity.type
_entity.pdbx_description
1 polymer ?
#
loop_
_entity_poly.entity_id
_entity_poly.type
_entity_poly.pdbx_seq_one_letter_code
_entity_poly.pdbx_strand_id
1 'polypeptide(L)'
;MNFLVKVVIISVPLSADIALAGHCDRENWQTLLDRQLSFEGRYNQYTEEFNQVLSTYESQTLLSKHFNEKQIIGLWAKYEQRFNVQLNSHMNTAYDVSEVLLKQAYIVSTELDGAESLTHSWQTIAKHCAKAKLPRQTESAQVHVQSSLSLSQDLHTLSKKFRQLSSKYRKEATMIDEARHTNQPINDVQN
;
A
#
# COMPACT_ATOMS: atom_id res chain seq x y z
N MET A 1 2.61 -0.94 27.41
CA MET A 1 3.20 -0.60 26.10
C MET A 1 2.35 0.53 25.51
N ASN A 2 2.92 1.72 25.31
CA ASN A 2 2.21 2.83 24.68
C ASN A 2 2.24 2.61 23.15
N PHE A 3 1.12 2.21 22.58
CA PHE A 3 0.92 2.12 21.14
C PHE A 3 0.36 3.46 20.63
N LEU A 4 1.26 4.41 20.38
CA LEU A 4 0.91 5.63 19.64
C LEU A 4 1.39 5.46 18.20
N VAL A 5 0.63 4.69 17.41
CA VAL A 5 0.81 4.68 15.96
C VAL A 5 0.09 5.92 15.42
N LYS A 6 0.85 7.00 15.18
CA LYS A 6 0.36 8.12 14.38
C LYS A 6 0.38 7.68 12.91
N VAL A 7 -0.68 6.99 12.48
CA VAL A 7 -0.95 6.83 11.04
C VAL A 7 -1.40 8.19 10.53
N VAL A 8 -0.54 8.88 9.81
CA VAL A 8 -0.91 10.11 9.11
C VAL A 8 -1.58 9.68 7.80
N ILE A 9 -2.91 9.77 7.74
CA ILE A 9 -3.65 9.62 6.48
C ILE A 9 -3.63 10.98 5.79
N ILE A 10 -2.73 11.18 4.84
CA ILE A 10 -2.71 12.39 4.02
C ILE A 10 -3.63 12.14 2.82
N SER A 11 -4.65 12.97 2.68
CA SER A 11 -5.51 13.02 1.49
C SER A 11 -4.68 13.43 0.27
N VAL A 12 -4.50 12.49 -0.67
CA VAL A 12 -3.80 12.73 -1.93
C VAL A 12 -4.78 13.31 -2.96
N PRO A 13 -4.40 14.35 -3.71
CA PRO A 13 -5.23 14.86 -4.80
C PRO A 13 -5.39 13.81 -5.90
N LEU A 14 -6.63 13.52 -6.29
CA LEU A 14 -6.95 12.74 -7.49
C LEU A 14 -6.37 13.46 -8.71
N SER A 15 -5.39 12.86 -9.38
CA SER A 15 -4.88 13.38 -10.65
C SER A 15 -5.86 13.07 -11.77
N ALA A 16 -6.43 14.10 -12.39
CA ALA A 16 -7.28 13.96 -13.55
C ALA A 16 -6.48 13.50 -14.77
N ASP A 17 -7.05 12.57 -15.55
CA ASP A 17 -6.55 12.24 -16.88
C ASP A 17 -6.86 13.35 -17.86
N ILE A 18 -5.85 14.16 -18.17
CA ILE A 18 -5.92 15.15 -19.24
C ILE A 18 -5.47 14.47 -20.53
N ALA A 19 -6.35 14.42 -21.54
CA ALA A 19 -6.00 13.98 -22.88
C ALA A 19 -5.08 15.01 -23.54
N LEU A 20 -3.80 14.69 -23.68
CA LEU A 20 -2.82 15.52 -24.38
C LEU A 20 -2.83 15.23 -25.88
N ALA A 21 -2.75 16.27 -26.69
CA ALA A 21 -2.43 16.11 -28.11
C ALA A 21 -0.98 15.60 -28.19
N GLY A 22 -0.74 14.39 -28.69
CA GLY A 22 0.59 13.76 -28.69
C GLY A 22 1.55 14.30 -29.76
N HIS A 23 1.59 15.62 -29.96
CA HIS A 23 2.48 16.25 -30.93
C HIS A 23 3.91 16.33 -30.40
N CYS A 24 4.87 16.23 -31.31
CA CYS A 24 6.30 16.35 -31.01
C CYS A 24 6.69 17.84 -30.92
N ASP A 25 6.19 18.50 -29.89
CA ASP A 25 6.52 19.88 -29.58
C ASP A 25 6.91 20.02 -28.11
N ARG A 26 7.47 21.19 -27.79
CA ARG A 26 8.03 21.47 -26.48
C ARG A 26 6.97 21.52 -25.38
N GLU A 27 5.76 22.02 -25.69
CA GLU A 27 4.71 22.22 -24.69
C GLU A 27 4.11 20.88 -24.25
N ASN A 28 3.78 20.01 -25.21
CA ASN A 28 3.29 18.67 -24.95
C ASN A 28 4.34 17.82 -24.24
N TRP A 29 5.61 17.95 -24.63
CA TRP A 29 6.72 17.29 -23.96
C TRP A 29 6.85 17.72 -22.49
N GLN A 30 6.89 19.04 -22.22
CA GLN A 30 7.06 19.54 -20.87
C GLN A 30 5.89 19.14 -19.98
N THR A 31 4.66 19.26 -20.49
CA THR A 31 3.46 18.85 -19.73
C THR A 31 3.51 17.37 -19.37
N LEU A 32 3.94 16.53 -20.29
CA LEU A 32 4.01 15.09 -20.03
C LEU A 32 5.15 14.71 -19.07
N LEU A 33 6.28 15.41 -19.15
CA LEU A 33 7.37 15.29 -18.20
C LEU A 33 6.95 15.71 -16.79
N ASP A 34 6.26 16.84 -16.65
CA ASP A 34 5.76 17.33 -15.36
C ASP A 34 4.78 16.33 -14.74
N ARG A 35 3.89 15.74 -15.57
CA ARG A 35 2.99 14.67 -15.12
C ARG A 35 3.78 13.44 -14.67
N GLN A 36 4.77 12.99 -15.45
CA GLN A 36 5.61 11.84 -15.06
C GLN A 36 6.31 12.08 -13.72
N LEU A 37 6.97 13.23 -13.55
CA LEU A 37 7.66 13.59 -12.30
C LEU A 37 6.69 13.66 -11.11
N SER A 38 5.46 14.12 -11.33
CA SER A 38 4.42 14.11 -10.30
C SER A 38 4.04 12.70 -9.86
N PHE A 39 3.86 11.77 -10.80
CA PHE A 39 3.57 10.35 -10.48
C PHE A 39 4.76 9.68 -9.78
N GLU A 40 5.99 9.91 -10.24
CA GLU A 40 7.21 9.41 -9.60
C GLU A 40 7.37 9.96 -8.18
N GLY A 41 7.06 11.24 -7.97
CA GLY A 41 7.05 11.86 -6.65
C GLY A 41 6.06 11.21 -5.68
N ARG A 42 4.82 10.94 -6.13
CA ARG A 42 3.82 10.22 -5.33
C ARG A 42 4.25 8.79 -5.04
N TYR A 43 4.80 8.07 -6.02
CA TYR A 43 5.34 6.74 -5.80
C TYR A 43 6.44 6.71 -4.73
N ASN A 44 7.36 7.68 -4.76
CA ASN A 44 8.41 7.79 -3.75
C ASN A 44 7.82 8.05 -2.36
N GLN A 45 6.84 8.95 -2.26
CA GLN A 45 6.14 9.19 -0.99
C GLN A 45 5.47 7.92 -0.44
N TYR A 46 4.71 7.20 -1.27
CA TYR A 46 4.08 5.95 -0.83
C TYR A 46 5.11 4.87 -0.42
N THR A 47 6.29 4.87 -1.05
CA THR A 47 7.38 3.98 -0.72
C THR A 47 8.01 4.33 0.62
N GLU A 48 8.22 5.61 0.91
CA GLU A 48 8.68 6.09 2.23
C GLU A 48 7.69 5.71 3.33
N GLU A 49 6.40 5.95 3.10
CA GLU A 49 5.32 5.57 4.03
C GLU A 49 5.32 4.06 4.27
N PHE A 50 5.42 3.25 3.21
CA PHE A 50 5.51 1.79 3.34
C PHE A 50 6.72 1.38 4.18
N ASN A 51 7.90 1.95 3.92
CA ASN A 51 9.13 1.61 4.62
C ASN A 51 9.03 1.96 6.12
N GLN A 52 8.38 3.07 6.47
CA GLN A 52 8.14 3.44 7.86
C GLN A 52 7.22 2.44 8.57
N VAL A 53 6.13 2.04 7.92
CA VAL A 53 5.20 1.07 8.52
C VAL A 53 5.81 -0.33 8.58
N LEU A 54 6.62 -0.72 7.59
CA LEU A 54 7.37 -1.98 7.61
C LEU A 54 8.36 -2.00 8.78
N SER A 55 9.16 -0.95 8.95
CA SER A 55 10.11 -0.85 10.08
C SER A 55 9.38 -0.94 11.43
N THR A 56 8.22 -0.27 11.54
CA THR A 56 7.35 -0.39 12.71
C THR A 56 6.90 -1.82 12.93
N TYR A 57 6.36 -2.48 11.89
CA TYR A 57 5.97 -3.89 11.96
C TYR A 57 7.14 -4.77 12.42
N GLU A 58 8.32 -4.62 11.85
CA GLU A 58 9.51 -5.43 12.17
C GLU A 58 9.88 -5.31 13.64
N SER A 59 9.87 -4.09 14.19
CA SER A 59 10.16 -3.82 15.61
C SER A 59 9.07 -4.26 16.59
N GLN A 60 7.82 -4.40 16.14
CA GLN A 60 6.71 -4.77 17.01
C GLN A 60 6.77 -6.23 17.44
N THR A 61 6.56 -6.45 18.74
CA THR A 61 6.35 -7.78 19.33
C THR A 61 4.90 -8.21 19.12
N LEU A 62 4.62 -8.77 17.95
CA LEU A 62 3.34 -9.40 17.64
C LEU A 62 3.33 -10.84 18.14
N LEU A 63 2.23 -11.30 18.73
CA LEU A 63 2.11 -12.65 19.27
C LEU A 63 2.23 -13.70 18.15
N SER A 64 1.63 -13.45 16.98
CA SER A 64 1.69 -14.31 15.80
C SER A 64 3.09 -14.50 15.22
N LYS A 65 4.08 -13.70 15.63
CA LYS A 65 5.50 -13.90 15.27
C LYS A 65 6.20 -14.92 16.17
N HIS A 66 5.73 -15.10 17.40
CA HIS A 66 6.46 -15.83 18.44
C HIS A 66 5.69 -17.03 18.99
N PHE A 67 4.37 -17.06 18.80
CA PHE A 67 3.48 -18.05 19.37
C PHE A 67 2.59 -18.66 18.29
N ASN A 68 2.27 -19.93 18.47
CA ASN A 68 1.18 -20.56 17.73
C ASN A 68 -0.16 -20.31 18.45
N GLU A 69 -1.24 -20.62 17.75
CA GLU A 69 -2.61 -20.41 18.21
C GLU A 69 -2.90 -21.06 19.57
N LYS A 70 -2.47 -22.33 19.78
CA LYS A 70 -2.65 -23.04 21.06
C LYS A 70 -1.96 -22.34 22.22
N GLN A 71 -0.77 -21.79 21.98
CA GLN A 71 -0.04 -21.05 23.01
C GLN A 71 -0.75 -19.75 23.37
N ILE A 72 -1.35 -19.05 22.40
CA ILE A 72 -2.11 -17.82 22.65
C ILE A 72 -3.43 -18.11 23.36
N ILE A 73 -4.12 -19.21 23.03
CA ILE A 73 -5.26 -19.72 23.79
C ILE A 73 -4.86 -19.94 25.26
N GLY A 74 -3.72 -20.59 25.50
CA GLY A 74 -3.20 -20.79 26.86
C GLY A 74 -2.83 -19.50 27.58
N LEU A 75 -2.29 -18.50 26.87
CA LEU A 75 -2.04 -17.16 27.43
C LEU A 75 -3.36 -16.48 27.82
N TRP A 76 -4.41 -16.61 27.01
CA TRP A 76 -5.70 -15.99 27.32
C TRP A 76 -6.39 -16.64 28.53
N ALA A 77 -6.27 -17.96 28.68
CA ALA A 77 -6.84 -18.72 29.80
C ALA A 77 -6.17 -18.46 31.15
N LYS A 78 -4.86 -18.19 31.13
CA LYS A 78 -4.01 -18.21 32.34
C LYS A 78 -3.95 -16.88 33.09
N TYR A 79 -4.16 -15.76 32.41
CA TYR A 79 -3.86 -14.44 32.97
C TYR A 79 -5.10 -13.67 33.43
N GLU A 80 -4.89 -12.78 34.40
CA GLU A 80 -5.93 -11.96 35.02
C GLU A 80 -6.66 -11.04 34.02
N GLN A 81 -7.86 -10.60 34.38
CA GLN A 81 -8.74 -9.76 33.55
C GLN A 81 -8.05 -8.51 32.96
N ARG A 82 -7.07 -7.94 33.67
CA ARG A 82 -6.27 -6.79 33.20
C ARG A 82 -5.40 -7.11 31.97
N PHE A 83 -4.89 -8.34 31.87
CA PHE A 83 -4.14 -8.80 30.70
C PHE A 83 -5.05 -8.97 29.48
N ASN A 84 -6.26 -9.48 29.70
CA ASN A 84 -7.26 -9.63 28.62
C ASN A 84 -7.72 -8.27 28.05
N VAL A 85 -7.76 -7.21 28.86
CA VAL A 85 -8.00 -5.84 28.37
C VAL A 85 -6.87 -5.38 27.45
N GLN A 86 -5.60 -5.65 27.81
CA GLN A 86 -4.45 -5.29 26.98
C GLN A 86 -4.43 -6.08 25.67
N LEU A 87 -4.75 -7.38 25.72
CA LEU A 87 -4.84 -8.20 24.51
C LEU A 87 -5.99 -7.77 23.60
N ASN A 88 -7.16 -7.43 24.14
CA ASN A 88 -8.26 -6.86 23.35
C ASN A 88 -7.85 -5.53 22.69
N SER A 89 -7.15 -4.65 23.42
CA SER A 89 -6.64 -3.40 22.84
C SER A 89 -5.63 -3.67 21.72
N HIS A 90 -4.75 -4.66 21.89
CA HIS A 90 -3.79 -5.08 20.85
C HIS A 90 -4.54 -5.59 19.62
N MET A 91 -5.47 -6.52 19.79
CA MET A 91 -6.31 -7.09 18.73
C MET A 91 -7.00 -6.00 17.90
N ASN A 92 -7.67 -5.05 18.57
CA ASN A 92 -8.35 -3.95 17.89
C ASN A 92 -7.35 -3.08 17.11
N THR A 93 -6.20 -2.75 17.71
CA THR A 93 -5.15 -1.98 17.03
C THR A 93 -4.63 -2.71 15.79
N ALA A 94 -4.45 -4.03 15.88
CA ALA A 94 -4.01 -4.84 14.74
C ALA A 94 -5.07 -4.88 13.62
N TYR A 95 -6.37 -4.89 13.96
CA TYR A 95 -7.43 -4.72 12.96
C TYR A 95 -7.40 -3.34 12.31
N ASP A 96 -7.31 -2.27 13.10
CA ASP A 96 -7.28 -0.90 12.58
C ASP A 96 -6.09 -0.69 11.62
N VAL A 97 -4.90 -1.15 12.01
CA VAL A 97 -3.70 -1.08 11.15
C VAL A 97 -3.87 -1.91 9.88
N SER A 98 -4.48 -3.10 9.98
CA SER A 98 -4.78 -3.94 8.82
C SER A 98 -5.68 -3.21 7.81
N GLU A 99 -6.74 -2.54 8.28
CA GLU A 99 -7.66 -1.79 7.42
C GLU A 99 -7.01 -0.57 6.77
N VAL A 100 -6.22 0.19 7.54
CA VAL A 100 -5.44 1.32 7.02
C VAL A 100 -4.52 0.87 5.89
N LEU A 101 -3.77 -0.22 6.09
CA LEU A 101 -2.85 -0.74 5.09
C LEU A 101 -3.57 -1.23 3.84
N LEU A 102 -4.77 -1.80 3.99
CA LEU A 102 -5.60 -2.21 2.86
C LEU A 102 -6.12 -1.01 2.07
N LYS A 103 -6.53 0.07 2.75
CA LYS A 103 -6.90 1.34 2.11
C LYS A 103 -5.70 1.93 1.35
N GLN A 104 -4.51 1.92 1.94
CA GLN A 104 -3.30 2.41 1.28
C GLN A 104 -2.96 1.57 0.04
N ALA A 105 -3.11 0.24 0.12
CA ALA A 105 -2.93 -0.62 -1.04
C ALA A 105 -3.88 -0.27 -2.20
N TYR A 106 -5.12 0.09 -1.87
CA TYR A 106 -6.12 0.51 -2.84
C TYR A 106 -5.73 1.85 -3.49
N ILE A 107 -5.38 2.86 -2.69
CA ILE A 107 -4.90 4.16 -3.19
C ILE A 107 -3.74 3.98 -4.16
N VAL A 108 -2.71 3.21 -3.76
CA VAL A 108 -1.56 2.93 -4.64
C VAL A 108 -1.99 2.21 -5.92
N SER A 109 -2.97 1.29 -5.86
CA SER A 109 -3.45 0.63 -7.08
C SER A 109 -4.23 1.55 -8.01
N THR A 110 -4.93 2.58 -7.50
CA THR A 110 -5.63 3.54 -8.36
C THR A 110 -4.70 4.43 -9.18
N GLU A 111 -3.43 4.51 -8.80
CA GLU A 111 -2.40 5.25 -9.56
C GLU A 111 -1.90 4.47 -10.80
N LEU A 112 -2.21 3.17 -10.89
CA LEU A 112 -1.81 2.31 -12.01
C LEU A 112 -2.37 2.80 -13.34
N ASP A 113 -3.66 3.11 -13.38
CA ASP A 113 -4.34 3.60 -14.58
C ASP A 113 -3.66 4.88 -15.10
N GLY A 114 -3.26 5.76 -14.18
CA GLY A 114 -2.53 6.99 -14.51
C GLY A 114 -1.11 6.75 -15.05
N ALA A 115 -0.38 5.79 -14.48
CA ALA A 115 0.95 5.41 -14.97
C ALA A 115 0.89 4.70 -16.35
N GLU A 116 -0.16 3.90 -16.58
CA GLU A 116 -0.44 3.33 -17.90
C GLU A 116 -0.81 4.42 -18.91
N SER A 117 -1.64 5.39 -18.53
CA SER A 117 -1.98 6.58 -19.34
C SER A 117 -0.74 7.39 -19.73
N LEU A 118 0.22 7.57 -18.82
CA LEU A 118 1.54 8.18 -19.10
C LEU A 118 2.31 7.40 -20.16
N THR A 119 2.35 6.07 -20.04
CA THR A 119 3.01 5.20 -21.03
C THR A 119 2.44 5.40 -22.43
N HIS A 120 1.10 5.39 -22.57
CA HIS A 120 0.43 5.60 -23.84
C HIS A 120 0.70 7.00 -24.43
N SER A 121 0.73 8.01 -23.57
CA SER A 121 1.03 9.39 -23.97
C SER A 121 2.46 9.52 -24.52
N TRP A 122 3.45 8.94 -23.83
CA TRP A 122 4.84 8.95 -24.30
C TRP A 122 5.03 8.17 -25.59
N GLN A 123 4.33 7.04 -25.75
CA GLN A 123 4.33 6.29 -27.01
C GLN A 123 3.76 7.12 -28.17
N THR A 124 2.75 7.94 -27.90
CA THR A 124 2.14 8.80 -28.91
C THR A 124 3.12 9.90 -29.35
N ILE A 125 3.78 10.57 -28.40
CA ILE A 125 4.85 11.55 -28.71
C ILE A 125 5.99 10.90 -29.49
N ALA A 126 6.47 9.73 -29.05
CA ALA A 126 7.55 9.00 -29.73
C ALA A 126 7.20 8.70 -31.20
N LYS A 127 5.98 8.22 -31.45
CA LYS A 127 5.46 7.96 -32.82
C LYS A 127 5.38 9.24 -33.64
N HIS A 128 4.96 10.36 -33.05
CA HIS A 128 4.88 11.64 -33.75
C HIS A 128 6.27 12.19 -34.09
N CYS A 129 7.23 12.12 -33.16
CA CYS A 129 8.62 12.52 -33.40
C CYS A 129 9.26 11.67 -34.50
N ALA A 130 8.98 10.36 -34.53
CA ALA A 130 9.46 9.47 -35.58
C ALA A 130 8.93 9.87 -36.96
N LYS A 131 7.63 10.15 -37.08
CA LYS A 131 7.00 10.66 -38.31
C LYS A 131 7.60 11.99 -38.77
N ALA A 132 7.96 12.85 -37.83
CA ALA A 132 8.63 14.12 -38.08
C ALA A 132 10.13 13.98 -38.41
N LYS A 133 10.67 12.76 -38.49
CA LYS A 133 12.10 12.46 -38.74
C LYS A 133 13.03 13.10 -37.69
N LEU A 134 12.59 13.09 -36.43
CA LEU A 134 13.33 13.58 -35.27
C LEU A 134 13.84 12.39 -34.41
N PRO A 135 14.95 11.73 -34.80
CA PRO A 135 15.39 10.48 -34.18
C PRO A 135 15.80 10.65 -32.71
N ARG A 136 16.48 11.74 -32.35
CA ARG A 136 16.90 12.00 -30.96
C ARG A 136 15.70 12.15 -30.02
N GLN A 137 14.67 12.87 -30.46
CA GLN A 137 13.44 13.07 -29.70
C GLN A 137 12.64 11.76 -29.61
N THR A 138 12.67 10.95 -30.66
CA THR A 138 12.06 9.62 -30.66
C THR A 138 12.73 8.71 -29.62
N GLU A 139 14.06 8.63 -29.63
CA GLU A 139 14.84 7.85 -28.67
C GLU A 139 14.60 8.33 -27.24
N SER A 140 14.68 9.64 -27.01
CA SER A 140 14.40 10.22 -25.70
C SER A 140 12.97 9.91 -25.22
N ALA A 141 11.97 9.97 -26.09
CA ALA A 141 10.59 9.65 -25.73
C ALA A 141 10.44 8.15 -25.39
N GLN A 142 11.17 7.28 -26.09
CA GLN A 142 11.19 5.84 -25.77
C GLN A 142 11.77 5.55 -24.39
N VAL A 143 12.78 6.31 -23.94
CA VAL A 143 13.29 6.21 -22.56
C VAL A 143 12.17 6.51 -21.56
N HIS A 144 11.38 7.56 -21.80
CA HIS A 144 10.24 7.89 -20.95
C HIS A 144 9.13 6.82 -20.99
N VAL A 145 8.86 6.20 -22.15
CA VAL A 145 7.96 5.03 -22.24
C VAL A 145 8.42 3.91 -21.30
N GLN A 146 9.71 3.57 -21.30
CA GLN A 146 10.24 2.51 -20.45
C GLN A 146 10.17 2.90 -18.95
N SER A 147 10.46 4.17 -18.63
CA SER A 147 10.34 4.69 -17.27
C SER A 147 8.90 4.59 -16.75
N SER A 148 7.90 5.00 -17.54
CA SER A 148 6.48 4.89 -17.16
C SER A 148 6.02 3.44 -17.03
N LEU A 149 6.52 2.52 -17.88
CA LEU A 149 6.24 1.08 -17.73
C LEU A 149 6.82 0.53 -16.42
N SER A 150 8.05 0.90 -16.06
CA SER A 150 8.65 0.51 -14.77
C SER A 150 7.79 1.04 -13.62
N LEU A 151 7.39 2.31 -13.68
CA LEU A 151 6.57 2.93 -12.64
C LEU A 151 5.25 2.18 -12.40
N SER A 152 4.55 1.75 -13.46
CA SER A 152 3.36 0.90 -13.33
C SER A 152 3.66 -0.42 -12.60
N GLN A 153 4.76 -1.08 -12.94
CA GLN A 153 5.16 -2.33 -12.28
C GLN A 153 5.53 -2.12 -10.80
N ASP A 154 6.20 -1.00 -10.51
CA ASP A 154 6.62 -0.63 -9.17
C ASP A 154 5.43 -0.28 -8.27
N LEU A 155 4.45 0.48 -8.80
CA LEU A 155 3.18 0.76 -8.12
C LEU A 155 2.39 -0.53 -7.83
N HIS A 156 2.31 -1.44 -8.80
CA HIS A 156 1.63 -2.73 -8.62
C HIS A 156 2.30 -3.55 -7.52
N THR A 157 3.64 -3.59 -7.52
CA THR A 157 4.44 -4.27 -6.50
C THR A 157 4.23 -3.64 -5.13
N LEU A 158 4.25 -2.32 -5.03
CA LEU A 158 4.04 -1.60 -3.78
C LEU A 158 2.63 -1.85 -3.21
N SER A 159 1.59 -1.78 -4.04
CA SER A 159 0.22 -2.13 -3.65
C SER A 159 0.14 -3.55 -3.08
N LYS A 160 0.80 -4.53 -3.72
CA LYS A 160 0.89 -5.92 -3.22
C LYS A 160 1.60 -6.00 -1.87
N LYS A 161 2.70 -5.28 -1.67
CA LYS A 161 3.44 -5.23 -0.40
C LYS A 161 2.55 -4.69 0.74
N PHE A 162 1.78 -3.63 0.50
CA PHE A 162 0.80 -3.13 1.47
C PHE A 162 -0.27 -4.19 1.83
N ARG A 163 -0.85 -4.89 0.83
CA ARG A 163 -1.81 -5.99 1.09
C ARG A 163 -1.20 -7.11 1.91
N GLN A 164 0.05 -7.49 1.63
CA GLN A 164 0.74 -8.53 2.39
C GLN A 164 0.97 -8.12 3.84
N LEU A 165 1.35 -6.86 4.09
CA LEU A 165 1.52 -6.36 5.46
C LEU A 165 0.17 -6.27 6.20
N SER A 166 -0.88 -5.79 5.52
CA SER A 166 -2.26 -5.79 6.03
C SER A 166 -2.70 -7.19 6.47
N SER A 167 -2.43 -8.22 5.67
CA SER A 167 -2.76 -9.61 5.98
C SER A 167 -2.03 -10.12 7.23
N LYS A 168 -0.77 -9.73 7.45
CA LYS A 168 -0.02 -10.10 8.65
C LYS A 168 -0.65 -9.52 9.92
N TYR A 169 -1.06 -8.25 9.90
CA TYR A 169 -1.79 -7.64 11.01
C TYR A 169 -3.20 -8.23 11.20
N ARG A 170 -3.90 -8.57 10.12
CA ARG A 170 -5.19 -9.27 10.21
C ARG A 170 -5.03 -10.63 10.90
N LYS A 171 -3.98 -11.37 10.56
CA LYS A 171 -3.65 -12.66 11.18
C LYS A 171 -3.38 -12.51 12.67
N GLU A 172 -2.62 -11.50 13.08
CA GLU A 172 -2.41 -11.18 14.51
C GLU A 172 -3.76 -11.03 15.24
N ALA A 173 -4.61 -10.15 14.72
CA ALA A 173 -5.89 -9.85 15.34
C ALA A 173 -6.81 -11.08 15.39
N THR A 174 -6.96 -11.81 14.29
CA THR A 174 -7.80 -13.02 14.23
C THR A 174 -7.31 -14.10 15.20
N MET A 175 -6.00 -14.31 15.31
CA MET A 175 -5.42 -15.29 16.24
C MET A 175 -5.72 -14.95 17.70
N ILE A 176 -5.73 -13.66 18.05
CA ILE A 176 -6.10 -13.19 19.39
C ILE A 176 -7.62 -13.32 19.62
N ASP A 177 -8.42 -12.99 18.61
CA ASP A 177 -9.88 -13.07 18.68
C ASP A 177 -10.38 -14.51 18.84
N GLU A 178 -9.83 -15.45 18.06
CA GLU A 178 -10.11 -16.88 18.19
C GLU A 178 -9.77 -17.40 19.59
N ALA A 179 -8.60 -17.02 20.12
CA ALA A 179 -8.17 -17.40 21.46
C ALA A 179 -9.10 -16.90 22.57
N ARG A 180 -9.73 -15.72 22.37
CA ARG A 180 -10.75 -15.20 23.28
C ARG A 180 -12.01 -16.06 23.27
N HIS A 181 -12.50 -16.43 22.09
CA HIS A 181 -13.75 -17.20 21.95
C HIS A 181 -13.61 -18.65 22.45
N THR A 182 -12.45 -19.28 22.26
CA THR A 182 -12.20 -20.63 22.78
C THR A 182 -12.18 -20.69 24.32
N ASN A 183 -11.87 -19.57 24.99
CA ASN A 183 -11.82 -19.49 26.45
C ASN A 183 -13.09 -18.94 27.10
N GLN A 184 -14.13 -18.61 26.32
CA GLN A 184 -15.44 -18.32 26.90
C GLN A 184 -16.05 -19.65 27.36
N PRO A 185 -16.56 -19.74 28.62
CA PRO A 185 -17.28 -20.93 29.04
C PRO A 185 -18.47 -21.12 28.11
N ILE A 186 -18.60 -22.32 27.55
CA ILE A 186 -19.82 -22.77 26.90
C ILE A 186 -20.88 -22.71 28.01
N ASN A 187 -21.73 -21.68 27.99
CA ASN A 187 -22.98 -21.74 28.71
C ASN A 187 -23.83 -22.77 27.98
N ASP A 188 -23.68 -24.04 28.38
CA ASP A 188 -24.68 -25.07 28.12
C ASP A 188 -25.97 -24.60 28.79
N VAL A 189 -26.79 -23.88 28.02
CA VAL A 189 -28.20 -23.71 28.35
C VAL A 189 -28.85 -25.05 28.08
N GLN A 190 -28.78 -25.94 29.06
CA GLN A 190 -29.82 -26.95 29.24
C GLN A 190 -31.09 -26.22 29.68
N ASN A 191 -32.09 -26.19 28.80
CA ASN A 191 -33.51 -26.27 29.12
C ASN A 191 -34.27 -26.79 27.91
#